data_AF-M3CWS9-F1
#
_entry.id   AF-M3CWS9-F1
#
_cell.length_a   1.000
_cell.length_b   1.000
_cell.length_c   1.000
_cell.angle_alpha   90.00
_cell.angle_beta   90.00
_cell.angle_gamma   90.00
#
_symmetry.space_group_name_H-M   'P 1'
#
loop_
_entity.id
_entity.type
_entity.pdbx_description
1 polymer ?
#
loop_
_entity_poly.entity_id
_entity_poly.type
_entity_poly.pdbx_seq_one_letter_code
_entity_poly.pdbx_strand_id
1 'polypeptide(L)'
;MLRDTLGRRTSDNTEPFLVMSTLGRNEQEPEELANPQQEPHTNDLNDDIFGSAPNSPTLNNEGEGGRSNDHSDIPRLRSLHITNGYREGIALSKESHIQAGFDEGFSLGGEIGQRAGWILGVLDGMARGVKSKNKDEDHEIGECFAKAQEELKIEKLLGEEHFGVDGIWLYEVPGEDGEDVTFEVVANVHPILRKWDGRVRDLGKRLGVLLDEASGLVQ
;
A
#
# COMPACT_ATOMS: atom_id res chain seq x y z
N MET A 1 12.36 -77.37 -28.27
CA MET A 1 12.88 -76.87 -26.98
C MET A 1 11.70 -76.14 -26.33
N LEU A 2 10.85 -76.80 -25.52
CA LEU A 2 10.95 -76.97 -24.05
C LEU A 2 11.38 -75.67 -23.34
N ARG A 3 10.77 -75.16 -22.26
CA ARG A 3 9.61 -75.46 -21.41
C ARG A 3 9.53 -74.32 -20.39
N ASP A 4 8.38 -74.14 -19.77
CA ASP A 4 8.11 -73.37 -18.54
C ASP A 4 9.13 -73.57 -17.41
N THR A 5 9.20 -72.61 -16.47
CA THR A 5 9.30 -72.79 -14.99
C THR A 5 9.23 -71.43 -14.26
N LEU A 6 8.16 -71.17 -13.50
CA LEU A 6 8.09 -71.23 -12.02
C LEU A 6 9.17 -70.40 -11.28
N GLY A 7 8.87 -69.48 -10.36
CA GLY A 7 7.89 -69.57 -9.28
C GLY A 7 8.60 -69.93 -7.95
N ARG A 8 8.71 -68.97 -7.02
CA ARG A 8 8.96 -69.14 -5.56
C ARG A 8 8.83 -67.74 -4.93
N ARG A 9 7.89 -67.35 -4.06
CA ARG A 9 7.06 -67.96 -3.00
C ARG A 9 7.85 -68.54 -1.81
N THR A 10 7.97 -67.72 -0.77
CA THR A 10 7.82 -68.09 0.66
C THR A 10 7.25 -66.84 1.34
N SER A 11 5.95 -66.79 1.69
CA SER A 11 5.43 -67.12 3.03
C SER A 11 6.19 -66.35 4.12
N ASP A 12 5.57 -65.36 4.77
CA ASP A 12 4.75 -65.75 5.92
C ASP A 12 3.45 -64.94 6.05
N ASN A 13 2.40 -65.66 6.43
CA ASN A 13 1.04 -65.19 6.58
C ASN A 13 0.70 -65.41 8.06
N THR A 14 0.50 -64.35 8.84
CA THR A 14 -0.20 -64.42 10.14
C THR A 14 -0.90 -63.10 10.38
N GLU A 15 -2.13 -63.01 9.88
CA GLU A 15 -3.22 -62.22 10.47
C GLU A 15 -4.06 -63.19 11.32
N PRO A 16 -4.91 -62.79 12.29
CA PRO A 16 -5.58 -61.48 12.42
C PRO A 16 -5.80 -60.98 13.88
N PHE A 17 -6.46 -59.81 14.01
CA PHE A 17 -7.60 -59.50 14.92
C PHE A 17 -7.51 -58.16 15.69
N LEU A 18 -7.96 -57.09 15.02
CA LEU A 18 -9.15 -56.28 15.36
C LEU A 18 -9.38 -55.84 16.83
N VAL A 19 -9.24 -54.53 17.15
CA VAL A 19 -10.19 -53.77 18.02
C VAL A 19 -10.22 -52.26 17.67
N MET A 20 -11.44 -51.80 17.34
CA MET A 20 -12.08 -50.47 17.45
C MET A 20 -11.43 -49.18 16.91
N SER A 21 -12.11 -48.69 15.89
CA SER A 21 -12.40 -47.28 15.57
C SER A 21 -12.84 -46.42 16.77
N THR A 22 -12.52 -45.13 16.74
CA THR A 22 -13.47 -43.99 16.92
C THR A 22 -12.74 -42.63 16.92
N LEU A 23 -13.34 -41.67 16.19
CA LEU A 23 -13.35 -40.20 16.38
C LEU A 23 -12.01 -39.50 16.70
N GLY A 24 -11.51 -38.50 15.98
CA GLY A 24 -12.21 -37.40 15.33
C GLY A 24 -11.60 -36.07 15.83
N ARG A 25 -11.45 -35.11 14.91
CA ARG A 25 -11.44 -33.65 15.14
C ARG A 25 -10.14 -33.01 15.69
N ASN A 26 -9.62 -32.07 14.91
CA ASN A 26 -8.50 -31.19 15.24
C ASN A 26 -9.06 -29.75 15.32
N GLU A 27 -9.09 -29.13 16.51
CA GLU A 27 -9.43 -27.71 16.73
C GLU A 27 -8.54 -27.13 17.87
N GLN A 28 -7.77 -26.08 17.52
CA GLN A 28 -7.44 -24.83 18.25
C GLN A 28 -6.84 -24.80 19.69
N GLU A 29 -5.61 -24.22 19.77
CA GLU A 29 -4.90 -23.32 20.75
C GLU A 29 -5.28 -23.24 22.27
N PRO A 30 -4.47 -22.55 23.13
CA PRO A 30 -3.03 -22.70 23.44
C PRO A 30 -2.79 -22.82 24.98
N GLU A 31 -1.67 -23.41 25.42
CA GLU A 31 -1.22 -23.30 26.83
C GLU A 31 -0.01 -22.36 26.96
N GLU A 32 -0.24 -21.32 27.75
CA GLU A 32 0.73 -20.46 28.42
C GLU A 32 1.63 -21.29 29.36
N LEU A 33 2.95 -21.10 29.30
CA LEU A 33 3.87 -21.02 30.46
C LEU A 33 5.35 -20.96 30.02
N ALA A 34 6.11 -20.16 30.79
CA ALA A 34 7.57 -20.11 30.95
C ALA A 34 8.39 -19.13 30.08
N ASN A 35 8.56 -17.93 30.66
CA ASN A 35 9.69 -17.01 30.50
C ASN A 35 11.04 -17.73 30.74
N PRO A 36 12.09 -17.42 29.96
CA PRO A 36 13.27 -16.87 30.62
C PRO A 36 13.98 -15.74 29.83
N GLN A 37 14.39 -14.73 30.61
CA GLN A 37 15.52 -13.80 30.36
C GLN A 37 15.25 -12.61 29.43
N GLN A 38 14.75 -11.52 30.05
CA GLN A 38 14.91 -10.16 29.56
C GLN A 38 16.37 -9.71 29.75
N GLU A 39 17.10 -9.58 28.65
CA GLU A 39 18.31 -8.74 28.57
C GLU A 39 17.90 -7.26 28.74
N PRO A 40 18.55 -6.46 29.59
CA PRO A 40 18.30 -5.02 29.65
C PRO A 40 18.93 -4.36 28.43
N HIS A 41 18.16 -4.19 27.36
CA HIS A 41 18.56 -3.31 26.27
C HIS A 41 18.57 -1.86 26.79
N THR A 42 19.76 -1.35 27.11
CA THR A 42 20.00 0.08 27.31
C THR A 42 19.81 0.79 25.97
N ASN A 43 18.58 1.17 25.64
CA ASN A 43 18.32 2.18 24.61
C ASN A 43 18.63 3.57 25.20
N ASP A 44 19.91 3.78 25.50
CA ASP A 44 20.48 5.01 26.05
C ASP A 44 21.10 5.84 24.93
N LEU A 45 20.31 6.16 23.91
CA LEU A 45 20.77 7.00 22.80
C LEU A 45 19.82 8.15 22.45
N ASN A 46 18.58 8.15 22.97
CA ASN A 46 17.58 9.17 22.62
C ASN A 46 16.85 9.79 23.84
N ASP A 47 17.17 9.41 25.08
CA ASP A 47 16.43 9.86 26.26
C ASP A 47 17.15 10.98 27.06
N ASP A 48 18.41 11.27 26.77
CA ASP A 48 19.24 12.19 27.57
C ASP A 48 19.54 13.54 26.90
N ILE A 49 18.55 14.11 26.20
CA ILE A 49 18.70 15.43 25.53
C ILE A 49 17.72 16.47 26.08
N PHE A 50 16.62 16.06 26.73
CA PHE A 50 15.55 16.98 27.15
C PHE A 50 15.16 16.89 28.64
N GLY A 51 15.95 16.19 29.47
CA GLY A 51 15.43 15.70 30.76
C GLY A 51 16.28 15.90 32.01
N SER A 52 17.39 16.63 32.04
CA SER A 52 18.05 16.93 33.33
C SER A 52 17.32 18.09 34.04
N ALA A 53 16.21 17.76 34.70
CA ALA A 53 15.64 18.66 35.70
C ALA A 53 16.75 18.99 36.73
N PRO A 54 16.97 20.26 37.09
CA PRO A 54 17.95 20.57 38.13
C PRO A 54 17.47 19.91 39.42
N ASN A 55 18.37 19.15 40.06
CA ASN A 55 18.12 18.47 41.32
C ASN A 55 17.37 19.41 42.29
N SER A 56 16.25 18.94 42.82
CA SER A 56 15.43 19.66 43.81
C SER A 56 16.31 20.26 44.92
N PRO A 57 16.13 21.55 45.30
CA PRO A 57 17.00 22.18 46.28
C PRO A 57 16.77 21.54 47.65
N THR A 58 17.80 20.93 48.21
CA THR A 58 17.82 20.51 49.61
C THR A 58 17.94 21.76 50.48
N LEU A 59 16.90 22.04 51.27
CA LEU A 59 16.86 23.11 52.27
C LEU A 59 17.81 22.79 53.43
N ASN A 60 19.08 23.20 53.30
CA ASN A 60 19.98 23.33 54.45
C ASN A 60 19.93 24.78 54.93
N ASN A 61 19.27 24.98 56.06
CA ASN A 61 19.10 26.25 56.74
C ASN A 61 20.30 26.52 57.66
N GLU A 62 21.30 27.27 57.17
CA GLU A 62 22.20 28.07 58.02
C GLU A 62 22.45 29.43 57.34
N GLY A 63 22.42 30.49 58.14
CA GLY A 63 22.09 31.84 57.71
C GLY A 63 23.24 32.73 57.24
N GLU A 64 22.79 33.91 56.80
CA GLU A 64 23.49 35.19 56.63
C GLU A 64 24.42 35.39 55.41
N GLY A 65 24.02 36.32 54.54
CA GLY A 65 24.97 37.13 53.77
C GLY A 65 24.69 37.32 52.28
N GLY A 66 23.76 38.23 51.97
CA GLY A 66 23.86 39.15 50.82
C GLY A 66 24.34 38.61 49.47
N ARG A 67 23.38 38.31 48.59
CA ARG A 67 23.29 38.82 47.20
C ARG A 67 22.04 38.21 46.58
N SER A 68 21.13 39.06 46.14
CA SER A 68 20.13 38.72 45.13
C SER A 68 20.87 38.22 43.89
N ASN A 69 21.18 36.94 43.87
CA ASN A 69 21.62 36.25 42.67
C ASN A 69 20.35 36.00 41.86
N ASP A 70 19.78 37.09 41.34
CA ASP A 70 18.84 37.06 40.23
C ASP A 70 19.62 36.44 39.07
N HIS A 71 19.71 35.11 39.08
CA HIS A 71 20.16 34.32 37.95
C HIS A 71 19.20 34.68 36.83
N SER A 72 19.63 35.59 35.97
CA SER A 72 18.83 36.09 34.88
C SER A 72 18.21 34.89 34.15
N ASP A 73 16.88 34.79 34.16
CA ASP A 73 16.17 33.76 33.40
C ASP A 73 16.21 34.03 31.89
N ILE A 74 16.77 35.17 31.49
CA ILE A 74 16.86 35.64 30.10
C ILE A 74 17.59 34.62 29.19
N PRO A 75 18.73 34.01 29.56
CA PRO A 75 19.39 33.00 28.74
C PRO A 75 18.56 31.72 28.62
N ARG A 76 17.84 31.32 29.67
CA ARG A 76 16.96 30.14 29.68
C ARG A 76 15.71 30.37 28.84
N LEU A 77 15.08 31.53 28.97
CA LEU A 77 13.94 31.92 28.14
C LEU A 77 14.34 32.06 26.68
N ARG A 78 15.53 32.60 26.41
CA ARG A 78 16.07 32.69 25.04
C ARG A 78 16.33 31.30 24.45
N SER A 79 16.96 30.39 25.19
CA SER A 79 17.19 29.02 24.69
C SER A 79 15.87 28.30 24.44
N LEU A 80 14.90 28.43 25.35
CA LEU A 80 13.56 27.88 25.18
C LEU A 80 12.85 28.47 23.95
N HIS A 81 12.94 29.78 23.73
CA HIS A 81 12.31 30.44 22.58
C HIS A 81 13.00 30.08 21.25
N ILE A 82 14.33 29.98 21.23
CA ILE A 82 15.08 29.53 20.05
C ILE A 82 14.72 28.08 19.72
N THR A 83 14.72 27.18 20.70
CA THR A 83 14.37 25.77 20.48
C THR A 83 12.92 25.62 20.04
N ASN A 84 12.00 26.33 20.69
CA ASN A 84 10.58 26.31 20.31
C ASN A 84 10.39 26.90 18.92
N GLY A 85 11.01 28.04 18.60
CA GLY A 85 10.92 28.70 17.30
C GLY A 85 11.54 27.87 16.16
N TYR A 86 12.65 27.16 16.42
CA TYR A 86 13.22 26.22 15.46
C TYR A 86 12.26 25.05 15.21
N ARG A 87 11.71 24.46 16.27
CA ARG A 87 10.76 23.35 16.16
C ARG A 87 9.48 23.78 15.42
N GLU A 88 8.96 24.95 15.76
CA GLU A 88 7.79 25.55 15.13
C GLU A 88 8.08 25.88 13.66
N GLY A 89 9.23 26.47 13.34
CA GLY A 89 9.64 26.75 11.97
C GLY A 89 9.74 25.50 11.09
N ILE A 90 10.30 24.41 11.61
CA ILE A 90 10.35 23.13 10.89
C ILE A 90 8.95 22.52 10.73
N ALA A 91 8.11 22.61 11.76
CA ALA A 91 6.74 22.10 11.69
C ALA A 91 5.90 22.85 10.65
N LEU A 92 5.89 24.19 10.72
CA LEU A 92 5.16 25.06 9.80
C LEU A 92 5.64 24.92 8.35
N SER A 93 6.96 24.82 8.14
CA SER A 93 7.53 24.65 6.79
C SER A 93 7.12 23.32 6.15
N LYS A 94 7.09 22.24 6.94
CA LYS A 94 6.61 20.94 6.45
C LYS A 94 5.10 20.92 6.20
N GLU A 95 4.32 21.44 7.13
CA GLU A 95 2.86 21.47 7.03
C GLU A 95 2.37 22.29 5.83
N SER A 96 3.01 23.43 5.56
CA SER A 96 2.64 24.30 4.44
C SER A 96 2.85 23.69 3.05
N HIS A 97 3.85 22.80 2.88
CA HIS A 97 4.14 22.19 1.58
C HIS A 97 3.40 20.87 1.34
N ILE A 98 3.03 20.15 2.40
CA ILE A 98 2.34 18.85 2.27
C ILE A 98 0.95 19.00 1.66
N GLN A 99 0.19 20.02 2.08
CA GLN A 99 -1.18 20.23 1.58
C GLN A 99 -1.19 20.69 0.12
N ALA A 100 -0.31 21.61 -0.25
CA ALA A 100 -0.19 22.07 -1.63
C ALA A 100 0.13 20.92 -2.59
N GLY A 101 1.12 20.08 -2.23
CA GLY A 101 1.46 18.90 -3.04
C GLY A 101 0.32 17.86 -3.11
N PHE A 102 -0.46 17.70 -2.04
CA PHE A 102 -1.65 16.83 -2.07
C PHE A 102 -2.72 17.39 -3.00
N ASP A 103 -3.04 18.68 -2.91
CA ASP A 103 -4.10 19.30 -3.73
C ASP A 103 -3.75 19.25 -5.23
N GLU A 104 -2.48 19.44 -5.57
CA GLU A 104 -1.95 19.30 -6.93
C GLU A 104 -2.09 17.86 -7.45
N GLY A 105 -1.68 16.87 -6.64
CA GLY A 105 -1.74 15.46 -7.02
C GLY A 105 -3.15 14.84 -6.98
N PHE A 106 -4.03 15.35 -6.12
CA PHE A 106 -5.37 14.78 -5.87
C PHE A 106 -6.25 14.90 -7.12
N SER A 107 -6.19 16.04 -7.81
CA SER A 107 -6.97 16.27 -9.03
C SER A 107 -6.58 15.28 -10.14
N LEU A 108 -5.28 15.13 -10.40
CA LEU A 108 -4.76 14.18 -11.38
C LEU A 108 -5.02 12.72 -11.00
N GLY A 109 -4.78 12.37 -9.73
CA GLY A 109 -5.08 11.04 -9.20
C GLY A 109 -6.56 10.69 -9.29
N GLY A 110 -7.44 11.68 -9.13
CA GLY A 110 -8.88 11.58 -9.33
C GLY A 110 -9.25 11.21 -10.77
N GLU A 111 -8.68 11.89 -11.76
CA GLU A 111 -8.91 11.61 -13.18
C GLU A 111 -8.42 10.20 -13.57
N ILE A 112 -7.19 9.84 -13.17
CA ILE A 112 -6.62 8.50 -13.41
C ILE A 112 -7.47 7.43 -12.73
N GLY A 113 -7.86 7.66 -11.48
CA GLY A 113 -8.70 6.75 -10.69
C GLY A 113 -10.09 6.58 -11.28
N GLN A 114 -10.71 7.66 -11.75
CA GLN A 114 -12.02 7.62 -12.41
C GLN A 114 -11.94 6.78 -13.69
N ARG A 115 -10.91 7.00 -14.52
CA ARG A 115 -10.71 6.25 -15.77
C ARG A 115 -10.45 4.76 -15.50
N ALA A 116 -9.58 4.46 -14.54
CA ALA A 116 -9.31 3.08 -14.12
C ALA A 116 -10.57 2.38 -13.60
N GLY A 117 -11.37 3.08 -12.78
CA GLY A 117 -12.63 2.60 -12.24
C GLY A 117 -13.66 2.32 -13.34
N TRP A 118 -13.76 3.18 -14.35
CA TRP A 118 -14.63 2.96 -15.51
C TRP A 118 -14.22 1.70 -16.28
N ILE A 119 -12.94 1.53 -16.60
CA ILE A 119 -12.41 0.34 -17.30
C ILE A 119 -12.76 -0.94 -16.52
N LEU A 120 -12.47 -0.97 -15.22
CA LEU A 120 -12.74 -2.13 -14.38
C LEU A 120 -14.24 -2.41 -14.25
N GLY A 121 -15.06 -1.35 -14.08
CA GLY A 121 -16.51 -1.47 -13.97
C GLY A 121 -17.15 -2.00 -15.25
N VAL A 122 -16.67 -1.55 -16.42
CA VAL A 122 -17.14 -2.06 -17.71
C VAL A 122 -16.74 -3.52 -17.91
N LEU A 123 -15.51 -3.90 -17.58
CA LEU A 123 -15.06 -5.30 -17.69
C LEU A 123 -15.82 -6.23 -16.75
N ASP A 124 -16.05 -5.83 -15.49
CA ASP A 124 -16.85 -6.60 -14.54
C ASP A 124 -18.31 -6.71 -15.00
N GLY A 125 -18.85 -5.61 -15.53
CA GLY A 125 -20.18 -5.56 -16.14
C GLY A 125 -20.32 -6.48 -17.36
N MET A 126 -19.30 -6.56 -18.21
CA MET A 126 -19.27 -7.51 -19.34
C MET A 126 -19.18 -8.95 -18.84
N ALA A 127 -18.27 -9.24 -17.91
CA ALA A 127 -18.03 -10.58 -17.37
C ALA A 127 -19.28 -11.18 -16.70
N ARG A 128 -20.06 -10.33 -16.00
CA ARG A 128 -21.24 -10.78 -15.25
C ARG A 128 -22.55 -10.59 -16.00
N GLY A 129 -22.66 -9.51 -16.75
CA GLY A 129 -23.90 -9.04 -17.38
C GLY A 129 -24.13 -9.60 -18.78
N VAL A 130 -23.07 -9.88 -19.54
CA VAL A 130 -23.20 -10.47 -20.88
C VAL A 130 -22.99 -11.97 -20.77
N LYS A 131 -24.03 -12.75 -21.07
CA LYS A 131 -23.89 -14.19 -21.30
C LYS A 131 -23.51 -14.38 -22.75
N SER A 132 -22.23 -14.66 -23.03
CA SER A 132 -21.84 -15.02 -24.38
C SER A 132 -22.51 -16.35 -24.77
N LYS A 133 -22.71 -16.52 -26.09
CA LYS A 133 -23.11 -17.80 -26.67
C LYS A 133 -22.01 -18.86 -26.51
N ASN A 134 -20.77 -18.43 -26.29
CA ASN A 134 -19.62 -19.29 -26.12
C ASN A 134 -19.06 -19.18 -24.70
N LYS A 135 -18.95 -20.31 -23.99
CA LYS A 135 -18.34 -20.35 -22.64
C LYS A 135 -16.86 -19.98 -22.65
N ASP A 136 -16.18 -20.18 -23.77
CA ASP A 136 -14.77 -19.79 -23.90
C ASP A 136 -14.62 -18.26 -23.90
N GLU A 137 -15.58 -17.53 -24.47
CA GLU A 137 -15.58 -16.05 -24.45
C GLU A 137 -15.85 -15.53 -23.03
N ASP A 138 -16.79 -16.15 -22.29
CA ASP A 138 -17.04 -15.80 -20.88
C ASP A 138 -15.76 -16.00 -20.03
N HIS A 139 -14.99 -17.08 -20.29
CA HIS A 139 -13.72 -17.32 -19.62
C HIS A 139 -12.63 -16.30 -20.03
N GLU A 140 -12.54 -15.96 -21.32
CA GLU A 140 -11.62 -14.94 -21.84
C GLU A 140 -11.86 -13.58 -21.15
N ILE A 141 -13.13 -13.17 -21.02
CA ILE A 141 -13.49 -11.90 -20.36
C ILE A 141 -13.11 -11.94 -18.87
N GLY A 142 -13.36 -13.07 -18.19
CA GLY A 142 -12.97 -13.26 -16.79
C GLY A 142 -11.45 -13.16 -16.58
N GLU A 143 -10.65 -13.80 -17.45
CA GLU A 143 -9.19 -13.67 -17.40
C GLU A 143 -8.73 -12.24 -17.71
N CYS A 144 -9.37 -11.59 -18.68
CA CYS A 144 -9.07 -10.22 -19.06
C CYS A 144 -9.31 -9.27 -17.88
N PHE A 145 -10.42 -9.46 -17.16
CA PHE A 145 -10.73 -8.72 -15.93
C PHE A 145 -9.69 -8.96 -14.83
N ALA A 146 -9.29 -10.20 -14.58
CA ALA A 146 -8.28 -10.50 -13.56
C ALA A 146 -6.93 -9.82 -13.89
N LYS A 147 -6.50 -9.87 -15.16
CA LYS A 147 -5.29 -9.18 -15.63
C LYS A 147 -5.42 -7.66 -15.50
N ALA A 148 -6.59 -7.11 -15.83
CA ALA A 148 -6.86 -5.68 -15.66
C ALA A 148 -6.77 -5.27 -14.19
N GLN A 149 -7.35 -6.04 -13.27
CA GLN A 149 -7.29 -5.77 -11.84
C GLN A 149 -5.86 -5.76 -11.29
N GLU A 150 -4.97 -6.59 -11.83
CA GLU A 150 -3.57 -6.62 -11.42
C GLU A 150 -2.74 -5.47 -12.01
N GLU A 151 -3.05 -5.03 -13.23
CA GLU A 151 -2.33 -3.94 -13.92
C GLU A 151 -2.83 -2.55 -13.53
N LEU A 152 -4.13 -2.37 -13.27
CA LEU A 152 -4.76 -1.10 -12.88
C LEU A 152 -4.73 -0.82 -11.37
N LYS A 153 -3.88 -1.52 -10.60
CA LYS A 153 -3.66 -1.15 -9.20
C LYS A 153 -2.98 0.21 -9.12
N ILE A 154 -3.36 1.00 -8.13
CA ILE A 154 -2.80 2.34 -7.89
C ILE A 154 -1.27 2.31 -7.81
N GLU A 155 -0.70 1.28 -7.18
CA GLU A 155 0.75 1.07 -7.06
C GLU A 155 1.48 1.00 -8.42
N LYS A 156 0.80 0.50 -9.46
CA LYS A 156 1.37 0.41 -10.82
C LYS A 156 1.02 1.62 -11.67
N LEU A 157 -0.20 2.15 -11.53
CA LEU A 157 -0.62 3.34 -12.27
C LEU A 157 0.18 4.58 -11.84
N LEU A 158 0.40 4.75 -10.54
CA LEU A 158 1.17 5.87 -9.98
C LEU A 158 2.60 5.45 -9.61
N GLY A 159 3.11 4.41 -10.26
CA GLY A 159 4.45 3.90 -10.02
C GLY A 159 5.55 4.79 -10.61
N GLU A 160 6.78 4.60 -10.15
CA GLU A 160 7.98 5.31 -10.62
C GLU A 160 8.29 5.09 -12.12
N GLU A 161 7.63 4.13 -12.77
CA GLU A 161 7.70 3.90 -14.22
C GLU A 161 7.00 5.02 -15.02
N HIS A 162 5.99 5.65 -14.44
CA HIS A 162 5.15 6.64 -15.11
C HIS A 162 5.23 8.03 -14.48
N PHE A 163 5.65 8.12 -13.22
CA PHE A 163 5.79 9.37 -12.47
C PHE A 163 7.19 9.52 -11.87
N GLY A 164 7.75 10.72 -11.97
CA GLY A 164 8.99 11.10 -11.32
C GLY A 164 8.84 11.30 -9.81
N VAL A 165 9.98 11.42 -9.12
CA VAL A 165 10.04 11.69 -7.66
C VAL A 165 9.42 13.04 -7.30
N ASP A 166 9.37 13.95 -8.27
CA ASP A 166 8.72 15.25 -8.22
C ASP A 166 7.21 15.21 -8.50
N GLY A 167 6.65 14.04 -8.83
CA GLY A 167 5.22 13.89 -9.14
C GLY A 167 4.85 14.27 -10.57
N ILE A 168 5.83 14.55 -11.43
CA ILE A 168 5.63 14.90 -12.84
C ILE A 168 5.57 13.61 -13.68
N TRP A 169 4.64 13.54 -14.63
CA TRP A 169 4.51 12.38 -15.54
C TRP A 169 5.70 12.28 -16.51
N LEU A 170 6.12 11.05 -16.81
CA LEU A 170 7.29 10.75 -17.66
C LEU A 170 6.94 10.43 -19.12
N TYR A 171 5.66 10.45 -19.47
CA TYR A 171 5.17 10.11 -20.81
C TYR A 171 4.75 11.35 -21.59
N GLU A 172 4.86 11.27 -22.92
CA GLU A 172 4.53 12.36 -23.84
C GLU A 172 3.03 12.63 -23.84
N VAL A 173 2.64 13.87 -23.49
CA VAL A 173 1.26 14.34 -23.51
C VAL A 173 1.12 15.41 -24.60
N PRO A 174 0.18 15.25 -25.56
CA PRO A 174 -0.05 16.26 -26.59
C PRO A 174 -0.51 17.58 -25.94
N GLY A 175 0.09 18.70 -26.35
CA GLY A 175 -0.22 20.04 -25.82
C GLY A 175 0.83 20.64 -24.89
N GLU A 176 1.92 19.93 -24.61
CA GLU A 176 3.02 20.42 -23.74
C GLU A 176 3.69 21.71 -24.26
N ASP A 177 3.51 22.06 -25.54
CA ASP A 177 4.13 23.21 -26.22
C ASP A 177 3.39 24.57 -26.02
N GLY A 178 2.46 24.69 -25.08
CA GLY A 178 1.94 25.99 -24.63
C GLY A 178 0.43 26.18 -24.56
N GLU A 179 -0.36 25.10 -24.53
CA GLU A 179 -1.78 25.12 -24.21
C GLU A 179 -2.01 24.51 -22.82
N ASP A 180 -3.04 24.96 -22.09
CA ASP A 180 -3.35 24.46 -20.75
C ASP A 180 -3.68 22.95 -20.81
N VAL A 181 -2.68 22.11 -20.54
CA VAL A 181 -2.84 20.65 -20.49
C VAL A 181 -3.78 20.32 -19.33
N THR A 182 -4.98 19.83 -19.66
CA THR A 182 -5.93 19.37 -18.64
C THR A 182 -5.53 18.01 -18.10
N PHE A 183 -5.78 17.76 -16.81
CA PHE A 183 -5.49 16.47 -16.18
C PHE A 183 -6.25 15.30 -16.82
N GLU A 184 -7.40 15.56 -17.45
CA GLU A 184 -8.16 14.57 -18.23
C GLU A 184 -7.35 14.08 -19.44
N VAL A 185 -6.67 14.98 -20.18
CA VAL A 185 -5.81 14.61 -21.31
C VAL A 185 -4.62 13.78 -20.83
N VAL A 186 -4.00 14.18 -19.72
CA VAL A 186 -2.90 13.42 -19.10
C VAL A 186 -3.35 12.00 -18.75
N ALA A 187 -4.48 11.86 -18.05
CA ALA A 187 -5.04 10.56 -17.68
C ALA A 187 -5.38 9.69 -18.91
N ASN A 188 -5.88 10.29 -20.00
CA ASN A 188 -6.22 9.57 -21.23
C ASN A 188 -4.99 9.06 -21.99
N VAL A 189 -3.85 9.74 -21.87
CA VAL A 189 -2.62 9.39 -22.58
C VAL A 189 -1.80 8.36 -21.81
N HIS A 190 -2.10 8.16 -20.51
CA HIS A 190 -1.43 7.20 -19.66
C HIS A 190 -1.31 5.80 -20.32
N PRO A 191 -0.10 5.22 -20.42
CA PRO A 191 0.15 4.00 -21.20
C PRO A 191 -0.73 2.80 -20.84
N ILE A 192 -0.86 2.52 -19.53
CA ILE A 192 -1.69 1.41 -19.02
C ILE A 192 -3.17 1.65 -19.31
N LEU A 193 -3.70 2.85 -19.02
CA LEU A 193 -5.10 3.18 -19.26
C LEU A 193 -5.45 3.09 -20.74
N ARG A 194 -4.60 3.63 -21.62
CA ARG A 194 -4.79 3.57 -23.08
C ARG A 194 -4.82 2.13 -23.61
N LYS A 195 -3.92 1.28 -23.11
CA LYS A 195 -3.88 -0.16 -23.45
C LYS A 195 -5.19 -0.85 -23.09
N TRP A 196 -5.72 -0.60 -21.90
CA TRP A 196 -6.93 -1.26 -21.41
C TRP A 196 -8.20 -0.66 -22.00
N ASP A 197 -8.25 0.66 -22.23
CA ASP A 197 -9.36 1.32 -22.93
C ASP A 197 -9.57 0.72 -24.33
N GLY A 198 -8.48 0.53 -25.08
CA GLY A 198 -8.54 -0.15 -26.38
C GLY A 198 -9.11 -1.56 -26.29
N ARG A 199 -8.64 -2.36 -25.31
CA ARG A 199 -9.15 -3.72 -25.08
C ARG A 199 -10.62 -3.77 -24.70
N VAL A 200 -11.06 -2.85 -23.83
CA VAL A 200 -12.46 -2.75 -23.41
C VAL A 200 -13.36 -2.39 -24.59
N ARG A 201 -12.94 -1.43 -25.42
CA ARG A 201 -13.68 -1.04 -26.62
C ARG A 201 -13.77 -2.18 -27.64
N ASP A 202 -12.69 -2.93 -27.83
CA ASP A 202 -12.67 -4.08 -28.73
C ASP A 202 -13.59 -5.22 -28.23
N LEU A 203 -13.55 -5.51 -26.92
CA LEU A 203 -14.45 -6.45 -26.26
C LEU A 203 -15.92 -6.00 -26.36
N GLY A 204 -16.19 -4.72 -26.10
CA GLY A 204 -17.54 -4.15 -26.21
C GLY A 204 -18.11 -4.28 -27.61
N LYS A 205 -17.32 -3.99 -28.65
CA LYS A 205 -17.72 -4.18 -30.05
C LYS A 205 -18.05 -5.64 -30.37
N ARG A 206 -17.23 -6.59 -29.91
CA ARG A 206 -17.47 -8.03 -30.11
C ARG A 206 -18.78 -8.48 -29.46
N LEU A 207 -19.08 -7.98 -28.28
CA LEU A 207 -20.26 -8.33 -27.49
C LEU A 207 -21.51 -7.52 -27.87
N GLY A 208 -21.38 -6.54 -28.77
CA GLY A 208 -22.47 -5.64 -29.16
C GLY A 208 -22.90 -4.67 -28.05
N VAL A 209 -22.02 -4.39 -27.08
CA VAL A 209 -22.26 -3.43 -26.00
C VAL A 209 -21.92 -2.03 -26.52
N LEU A 210 -22.91 -1.14 -26.52
CA LEU A 210 -22.69 0.28 -26.79
C LEU A 210 -22.05 0.90 -25.56
N LEU A 211 -20.75 1.13 -25.63
CA LEU A 211 -20.03 1.95 -24.67
C LEU A 211 -20.13 3.39 -25.16
N ASP A 212 -20.97 4.17 -24.49
CA ASP A 212 -20.96 5.61 -24.67
C ASP A 212 -19.63 6.16 -24.15
N GLU A 213 -19.12 7.21 -24.78
CA GLU A 213 -17.86 7.81 -24.37
C GLU A 213 -18.08 8.48 -23.01
N ALA A 214 -17.75 7.75 -21.94
CA ALA A 214 -17.66 8.33 -20.62
C ALA A 214 -16.47 9.30 -20.62
N SER A 215 -16.79 10.57 -20.90
CA SER A 215 -15.95 11.77 -20.91
C SER A 215 -14.76 11.76 -21.87
N GLY A 216 -14.67 12.80 -22.70
CA GLY A 216 -13.65 12.96 -23.72
C GLY A 216 -14.14 13.49 -25.07
N LEU A 217 -15.27 14.19 -25.11
CA LEU A 217 -15.62 15.06 -26.25
C LEU A 217 -14.65 16.25 -26.27
N VAL A 218 -13.58 16.17 -27.07
CA VAL A 218 -13.09 17.32 -27.85
C VAL A 218 -12.53 16.79 -29.17
N GLN A 219 -13.15 17.24 -30.26
CA GLN A 219 -12.65 17.16 -31.64
C GLN A 219 -11.48 18.10 -31.85
#